data_AF-A0A1W2E7U6-F1
#
_entry.id   AF-A0A1W2E7U6-F1
#
_cell.length_a   1.000
_cell.length_b   1.000
_cell.length_c   1.000
_cell.angle_alpha   90.00
_cell.angle_beta   90.00
_cell.angle_gamma   90.00
#
_symmetry.space_group_name_H-M   'P 1'
#
loop_
_entity.id
_entity.type
_entity.pdbx_description
1 polymer ?
#
loop_
_entity_poly.entity_id
_entity_poly.type
_entity_poly.pdbx_seq_one_letter_code
_entity_poly.pdbx_strand_id
1 'polypeptide(L)'
;MIPLFFSNWWRTATLALLGVVVALLIQIHGLPVIGGGLIARLERMTFLNSENVANHRRTKAAFSQAMADALRNEKLRLARVKAAQERINHDREVQANERLAALRARYDSLRGQDGKAVGSQGGGQPMPSLPEPAFGADETAGADGLSLAERYECSVAATQLDELITWVSAQVAIDPNEVAR
;
A
#
# COMPACT_ATOMS: atom_id res chain seq x y z
N MET A 1 -63.02 -95.82 16.58
CA MET A 1 -62.11 -95.13 15.65
C MET A 1 -62.14 -93.64 16.03
N ILE A 2 -61.25 -93.22 16.94
CA ILE A 2 -61.27 -91.86 17.53
C ILE A 2 -60.45 -90.95 16.60
N PRO A 3 -61.01 -89.85 16.07
CA PRO A 3 -60.33 -89.02 15.09
C PRO A 3 -59.15 -88.26 15.72
N LEU A 4 -57.96 -88.40 15.11
CA LEU A 4 -56.67 -87.78 15.46
C LEU A 4 -56.64 -86.22 15.37
N PHE A 5 -57.79 -85.56 15.27
CA PHE A 5 -57.88 -84.12 14.99
C PHE A 5 -57.61 -83.21 16.20
N PHE A 6 -57.61 -83.73 17.43
CA PHE A 6 -57.33 -82.93 18.63
C PHE A 6 -55.83 -82.76 18.94
N SER A 7 -54.93 -83.51 18.28
CA SER A 7 -53.51 -83.57 18.65
C SER A 7 -52.68 -82.37 18.18
N ASN A 8 -53.16 -81.56 17.22
CA ASN A 8 -52.36 -80.50 16.58
C ASN A 8 -52.88 -79.06 16.80
N TRP A 9 -54.03 -78.90 17.48
CA TRP A 9 -54.61 -77.58 17.77
C TRP A 9 -53.76 -76.77 18.75
N TRP A 10 -53.24 -77.41 19.80
CA TRP A 10 -52.39 -76.73 20.77
C TRP A 10 -51.08 -76.25 20.14
N ARG A 11 -50.53 -76.96 19.14
CA ARG A 11 -49.33 -76.56 18.39
C ARG A 11 -49.57 -75.36 17.47
N THR A 12 -50.72 -75.32 16.81
CA THR A 12 -51.09 -74.17 15.97
C THR A 12 -51.37 -72.94 16.82
N ALA A 13 -52.04 -73.11 17.97
CA ALA A 13 -52.26 -72.03 18.94
C ALA A 13 -50.94 -71.48 19.53
N THR A 14 -49.97 -72.34 19.88
CA THR A 14 -48.67 -71.88 20.39
C THR A 14 -47.82 -71.19 19.33
N LEU A 15 -47.84 -71.66 18.08
CA LEU A 15 -47.16 -70.98 16.97
C LEU A 15 -47.77 -69.61 16.66
N ALA A 16 -49.09 -69.49 16.68
CA ALA A 16 -49.78 -68.21 16.50
C ALA A 16 -49.42 -67.23 17.62
N LEU A 17 -49.43 -67.69 18.87
CA LEU A 17 -49.03 -66.87 20.03
C LEU A 17 -47.56 -66.42 19.91
N LEU A 18 -46.65 -67.31 19.52
CA LEU A 18 -45.25 -66.98 19.31
C LEU A 18 -45.08 -65.93 18.21
N GLY A 19 -45.81 -66.07 17.09
CA GLY A 19 -45.82 -65.08 16.01
C GLY A 19 -46.28 -63.70 16.48
N VAL A 20 -47.32 -63.63 17.31
CA VAL A 20 -47.81 -62.38 17.91
C VAL A 20 -46.77 -61.78 18.86
N VAL A 21 -46.14 -62.60 19.70
CA VAL A 21 -45.10 -62.14 20.63
C VAL A 21 -43.87 -61.60 19.88
N VAL A 22 -43.41 -62.28 18.83
CA VAL A 22 -42.30 -61.79 18.00
C VAL A 22 -42.68 -60.51 17.28
N ALA A 23 -43.88 -60.39 16.73
CA ALA A 23 -44.36 -59.16 16.10
C ALA A 23 -44.39 -57.98 17.09
N LEU A 24 -44.89 -58.21 18.31
CA LEU A 24 -44.88 -57.20 19.38
C LEU A 24 -43.46 -56.84 19.81
N LEU A 25 -42.54 -57.80 19.93
CA LEU A 25 -41.14 -57.52 20.27
C LEU A 25 -40.45 -56.69 19.17
N ILE A 26 -40.72 -56.98 17.89
CA ILE A 26 -40.22 -56.16 16.76
C ILE A 26 -40.84 -54.76 16.81
N GLN A 27 -42.13 -54.64 17.12
CA GLN A 27 -42.82 -53.36 17.18
C GLN A 27 -42.38 -52.50 18.38
N ILE A 28 -42.14 -53.11 19.54
CA ILE A 28 -41.74 -52.43 20.78
C ILE A 28 -40.25 -52.12 20.79
N HIS A 29 -39.40 -53.04 20.32
CA HIS A 29 -37.93 -52.88 20.41
C HIS A 29 -37.25 -52.61 19.06
N GLY A 30 -37.72 -53.18 17.96
CA GLY A 30 -37.10 -53.02 16.64
C GLY A 30 -37.38 -51.66 15.99
N LEU A 31 -38.64 -51.21 16.02
CA LEU A 31 -39.08 -49.96 15.40
C LEU A 31 -38.45 -48.70 16.02
N PRO A 32 -38.29 -48.57 17.35
CA PRO A 32 -37.61 -47.42 17.94
C PRO A 32 -36.11 -47.38 17.65
N VAL A 33 -35.46 -48.55 17.59
CA VAL A 33 -34.01 -48.65 17.33
C VAL A 33 -33.70 -48.31 15.87
N ILE A 34 -34.50 -48.80 14.92
CA ILE A 34 -34.28 -48.55 13.49
C ILE A 34 -34.85 -47.18 13.06
N GLY A 35 -36.06 -46.83 13.50
CA GLY A 35 -36.73 -45.58 13.14
C GLY A 35 -36.22 -44.37 13.92
N GLY A 36 -36.03 -44.51 15.24
CA GLY A 36 -35.55 -43.41 16.10
C GLY A 36 -34.12 -42.99 15.77
N GLY A 37 -33.24 -43.94 15.43
CA GLY A 37 -31.87 -43.65 15.00
C GLY A 37 -31.81 -42.89 13.67
N LEU A 38 -32.69 -43.20 12.72
CA LEU A 38 -32.76 -42.51 11.43
C LEU A 38 -33.31 -41.09 11.57
N ILE A 39 -34.37 -40.90 12.37
CA ILE A 39 -34.95 -39.58 12.65
C ILE A 39 -33.94 -38.68 13.37
N ALA A 40 -33.30 -39.18 14.42
CA ALA A 40 -32.26 -38.43 15.15
C ALA A 40 -31.06 -38.06 14.25
N ARG A 41 -30.70 -38.93 13.29
CA ARG A 41 -29.66 -38.63 12.30
C ARG A 41 -30.10 -37.58 11.28
N LEU A 42 -31.34 -37.61 10.80
CA LEU A 42 -31.90 -36.60 9.90
C LEU A 42 -32.00 -35.23 10.59
N GLU A 43 -32.48 -35.18 11.82
CA GLU A 43 -32.50 -33.96 12.65
C GLU A 43 -31.10 -33.40 12.85
N ARG A 44 -30.12 -34.27 13.15
CA ARG A 44 -28.72 -33.84 13.27
C ARG A 44 -28.17 -33.29 11.96
N MET A 45 -28.43 -33.93 10.82
CA MET A 45 -27.96 -33.45 9.52
C MET A 45 -28.63 -32.14 9.12
N THR A 46 -29.93 -31.97 9.37
CA THR A 46 -30.64 -30.72 9.09
C THR A 46 -30.13 -29.58 9.97
N PHE A 47 -29.90 -29.85 11.26
CA PHE A 47 -29.27 -28.89 12.18
C PHE A 47 -27.88 -28.47 11.69
N LEU A 48 -26.98 -29.43 11.44
CA LEU A 48 -25.62 -29.16 10.96
C LEU A 48 -25.63 -28.41 9.63
N ASN A 49 -26.53 -28.76 8.71
CA ASN A 49 -26.64 -28.06 7.43
C ASN A 49 -27.11 -26.61 7.61
N SER A 50 -28.09 -26.37 8.49
CA SER A 50 -28.57 -25.02 8.80
C SER A 50 -27.47 -24.15 9.42
N GLU A 51 -26.68 -24.73 10.34
CA GLU A 51 -25.55 -24.07 10.97
C GLU A 51 -24.42 -23.78 9.97
N ASN A 52 -24.09 -24.74 9.11
CA ASN A 52 -23.11 -24.57 8.03
C ASN A 52 -23.51 -23.46 7.05
N VAL A 53 -24.78 -23.40 6.65
CA VAL A 53 -25.29 -22.33 5.79
C VAL A 53 -25.21 -20.97 6.51
N ALA A 54 -25.57 -20.91 7.79
CA ALA A 54 -25.49 -19.68 8.57
C ALA A 54 -24.04 -19.19 8.72
N ASN A 55 -23.11 -20.09 9.03
CA ASN A 55 -21.69 -19.80 9.16
C ASN A 55 -21.10 -19.35 7.82
N HIS A 56 -21.43 -20.04 6.72
CA HIS A 56 -20.98 -19.65 5.38
C HIS A 56 -21.46 -18.25 4.99
N ARG A 57 -22.72 -17.92 5.30
CA ARG A 57 -23.27 -16.57 5.08
C ARG A 57 -22.53 -15.52 5.89
N ARG A 58 -22.25 -15.79 7.18
CA ARG A 58 -21.48 -14.88 8.03
C ARG A 58 -20.06 -14.67 7.50
N THR A 59 -19.37 -15.73 7.11
CA THR A 59 -18.02 -15.65 6.54
C THR A 59 -18.02 -14.83 5.25
N LYS A 60 -18.99 -15.06 4.35
CA LYS A 60 -19.13 -14.25 3.12
C LYS A 60 -19.39 -12.78 3.41
N ALA A 61 -20.28 -12.48 4.36
CA ALA A 61 -20.57 -11.11 4.76
C ALA A 61 -19.33 -10.42 5.34
N ALA A 62 -18.65 -11.08 6.29
CA ALA A 62 -17.41 -10.59 6.89
C ALA A 62 -16.31 -10.36 5.85
N PHE A 63 -16.15 -11.27 4.88
CA PHE A 63 -15.20 -11.11 3.79
C PHE A 63 -15.54 -9.90 2.90
N SER A 64 -16.82 -9.75 2.52
CA SER A 64 -17.26 -8.61 1.71
C SER A 64 -17.05 -7.28 2.42
N GLN A 65 -17.29 -7.24 3.73
CA GLN A 65 -17.04 -6.08 4.57
C GLN A 65 -15.54 -5.78 4.66
N ALA A 66 -14.71 -6.78 4.93
CA ALA A 66 -13.26 -6.64 4.98
C ALA A 66 -12.68 -6.13 3.65
N MET A 67 -13.20 -6.61 2.51
CA MET A 67 -12.82 -6.07 1.20
C MET A 67 -13.23 -4.61 1.03
N ALA A 68 -14.46 -4.25 1.40
CA ALA A 68 -14.91 -2.87 1.32
C ALA A 68 -14.05 -1.94 2.23
N ASP A 69 -13.70 -2.42 3.41
CA ASP A 69 -12.87 -1.68 4.37
C ASP A 69 -11.43 -1.54 3.85
N ALA A 70 -10.85 -2.61 3.30
CA ALA A 70 -9.54 -2.58 2.65
C ALA A 70 -9.49 -1.59 1.49
N LEU A 71 -10.51 -1.58 0.62
CA LEU A 71 -10.61 -0.60 -0.48
C LEU A 71 -10.73 0.84 0.01
N ARG A 72 -11.46 1.09 1.10
CA ARG A 72 -11.56 2.44 1.70
C ARG A 72 -10.20 2.86 2.27
N ASN A 73 -9.56 1.98 3.03
CA ASN A 73 -8.25 2.25 3.62
C ASN A 73 -7.18 2.48 2.55
N GLU A 74 -7.20 1.71 1.46
CA GLU A 74 -6.29 1.89 0.34
C GLU A 74 -6.48 3.25 -0.36
N LYS A 75 -7.72 3.67 -0.58
CA LYS A 75 -8.01 5.01 -1.13
C LYS A 75 -7.48 6.13 -0.23
N LEU A 76 -7.69 6.01 1.08
CA LEU A 76 -7.18 6.98 2.06
C LEU A 76 -5.65 7.01 2.09
N ARG A 77 -5.01 5.84 2.02
CA ARG A 77 -3.55 5.69 1.95
C ARG A 77 -2.99 6.38 0.71
N LEU A 78 -3.54 6.08 -0.47
CA LEU A 78 -3.12 6.70 -1.73
C LEU A 78 -3.33 8.22 -1.73
N ALA A 79 -4.45 8.71 -1.19
CA ALA A 79 -4.70 10.14 -1.08
C ALA A 79 -3.66 10.85 -0.19
N ARG A 80 -3.29 10.26 0.95
CA ARG A 80 -2.25 10.79 1.84
C ARG A 80 -0.88 10.83 1.17
N VAL A 81 -0.49 9.73 0.52
CA VAL A 81 0.77 9.66 -0.23
C VAL A 81 0.80 10.73 -1.31
N LYS A 82 -0.26 10.84 -2.13
CA LYS A 82 -0.35 11.85 -3.19
C LYS A 82 -0.22 13.28 -2.63
N ALA A 83 -0.93 13.60 -1.56
CA ALA A 83 -0.86 14.92 -0.93
C ALA A 83 0.54 15.23 -0.36
N ALA A 84 1.23 14.22 0.22
CA ALA A 84 2.61 14.37 0.68
C ALA A 84 3.57 14.63 -0.49
N GLN A 85 3.41 13.89 -1.59
CA GLN A 85 4.22 14.08 -2.80
C GLN A 85 4.01 15.46 -3.42
N GLU A 86 2.75 15.92 -3.53
CA GLU A 86 2.42 17.25 -4.04
C GLU A 86 3.03 18.36 -3.20
N ARG A 87 3.01 18.21 -1.86
CA ARG A 87 3.65 19.17 -0.95
C ARG A 87 5.17 19.21 -1.15
N ILE A 88 5.82 18.05 -1.21
CA ILE A 88 7.27 17.98 -1.45
C ILE A 88 7.61 18.64 -2.79
N ASN A 89 6.85 18.37 -3.85
CA ASN A 89 7.08 19.00 -5.14
C ASN A 89 6.98 20.52 -5.06
N HIS A 90 5.91 21.03 -4.46
CA HIS A 90 5.70 22.47 -4.33
C HIS A 90 6.80 23.14 -3.50
N ASP A 91 7.12 22.60 -2.33
CA ASP A 91 8.15 23.16 -1.43
C ASP A 91 9.52 23.19 -2.12
N ARG A 92 9.83 22.17 -2.93
CA ARG A 92 11.09 22.07 -3.68
C ARG A 92 11.14 23.03 -4.86
N GLU A 93 10.05 23.19 -5.60
CA GLU A 93 9.97 24.18 -6.68
C GLU A 93 10.21 25.60 -6.15
N VAL A 94 9.61 25.95 -5.01
CA VAL A 94 9.82 27.26 -4.37
C VAL A 94 11.28 27.43 -3.94
N GLN A 95 11.84 26.47 -3.20
CA GLN A 95 13.23 26.56 -2.71
C GLN A 95 14.25 26.62 -3.85
N ALA A 96 14.07 25.82 -4.91
CA ALA A 96 14.94 25.83 -6.07
C ALA A 96 14.91 27.20 -6.78
N ASN A 97 13.71 27.77 -6.97
CA ASN A 97 13.56 29.09 -7.58
C ASN A 97 14.20 30.20 -6.75
N GLU A 98 14.05 30.17 -5.43
CA GLU A 98 14.68 31.13 -4.51
C GLU A 98 16.21 31.04 -4.58
N ARG A 99 16.77 29.82 -4.54
CA ARG A 99 18.22 29.59 -4.62
C ARG A 99 18.78 30.06 -5.97
N LEU A 100 18.11 29.77 -7.08
CA LEU A 100 18.52 30.24 -8.40
C LEU A 100 18.43 31.76 -8.53
N ALA A 101 17.39 32.40 -7.98
CA ALA A 101 17.26 33.85 -7.97
C ALA A 101 18.38 34.51 -7.14
N ALA A 102 18.69 33.96 -5.97
CA ALA A 102 19.79 34.44 -5.13
C ALA A 102 21.15 34.29 -5.82
N LEU A 103 21.37 33.18 -6.54
CA LEU A 103 22.60 32.94 -7.29
C LEU A 103 22.76 33.93 -8.45
N ARG A 104 21.68 34.18 -9.20
CA ARG A 104 21.65 35.20 -10.26
C ARG A 104 21.95 36.59 -9.72
N ALA A 105 21.29 37.00 -8.64
CA ALA A 105 21.52 38.31 -8.01
C ALA A 105 22.99 38.48 -7.55
N ARG A 106 23.61 37.42 -7.01
CA ARG A 106 25.04 37.43 -6.65
C ARG A 106 25.94 37.57 -7.89
N TYR A 107 25.66 36.83 -8.95
CA TYR A 107 26.41 36.92 -10.20
C TYR A 107 26.32 38.32 -10.81
N ASP A 108 25.12 38.89 -10.89
CA ASP A 108 24.91 40.25 -11.42
C ASP A 108 25.62 41.32 -10.57
N SER A 109 25.62 41.16 -9.24
CA SER A 109 26.36 42.04 -8.33
C SER A 109 27.87 41.98 -8.59
N LEU A 110 28.44 40.78 -8.79
CA LEU A 110 29.87 40.61 -9.06
C LEU A 110 30.25 41.19 -10.42
N ARG A 111 29.45 40.90 -11.46
CA ARG A 111 29.64 41.47 -12.80
C ARG A 111 29.59 42.99 -12.80
N GLY A 112 28.70 43.58 -12.00
CA GLY A 112 28.59 45.04 -11.83
C GLY A 112 29.76 45.67 -11.06
N GLN A 113 30.48 44.91 -10.23
CA GLN A 113 31.68 45.37 -9.53
C GLN A 113 32.90 45.36 -10.46
N ASP A 114 33.08 44.31 -11.26
CA ASP A 114 34.17 44.23 -12.26
C ASP A 114 34.07 45.35 -13.30
N GLY A 115 32.85 45.64 -13.80
CA GLY A 115 32.62 46.73 -14.73
C GLY A 115 32.88 48.14 -14.15
N LYS A 116 32.80 48.31 -12.83
CA LYS A 116 33.11 49.58 -12.14
C LYS A 116 34.59 49.73 -11.80
N ALA A 117 35.31 48.64 -11.57
CA ALA A 117 36.75 48.66 -11.30
C ALA A 117 37.57 49.15 -12.52
N VAL A 118 37.11 48.86 -13.75
CA VAL A 118 37.74 49.33 -14.99
C VAL A 118 37.55 50.85 -15.22
N GLY A 119 36.61 51.50 -14.51
CA GLY A 119 36.31 52.93 -14.63
C GLY A 119 37.13 53.86 -13.72
N SER A 120 38.02 53.34 -12.87
CA SER A 120 38.85 54.15 -11.95
C SER A 120 40.30 54.26 -12.43
N GLN A 121 40.52 54.70 -13.68
CA GLN A 121 41.81 55.27 -14.08
C GLN A 121 41.87 56.73 -13.59
N GLY A 122 42.45 56.93 -12.40
CA GLY A 122 42.67 58.26 -11.83
C GLY A 122 44.09 58.43 -11.32
N GLY A 123 44.97 58.98 -12.16
CA GLY A 123 46.12 59.76 -11.70
C GLY A 123 47.51 59.09 -11.70
N GLY A 124 47.96 58.56 -12.84
CA GLY A 124 49.37 58.21 -13.06
C GLY A 124 49.93 58.98 -14.26
N GLN A 125 51.00 59.75 -14.05
CA GLN A 125 51.66 60.60 -15.04
C GLN A 125 52.04 59.82 -16.33
N PRO A 126 51.85 60.37 -17.55
CA PRO A 126 52.17 59.66 -18.78
C PRO A 126 53.69 59.49 -18.94
N MET A 127 54.18 58.25 -18.83
CA MET A 127 55.54 57.88 -19.22
C MET A 127 55.63 57.66 -20.75
N PRO A 128 56.71 58.08 -21.42
CA PRO A 128 56.89 57.88 -22.86
C PRO A 128 57.11 56.40 -23.25
N SER A 129 56.20 55.91 -24.09
CA SER A 129 56.31 54.83 -25.09
C SER A 129 57.09 53.56 -24.70
N LEU A 130 56.39 52.60 -24.09
CA LEU A 130 56.59 51.18 -24.37
C LEU A 130 55.46 50.72 -25.31
N PRO A 131 55.70 49.78 -26.24
CA PRO A 131 54.65 49.20 -27.06
C PRO A 131 53.59 48.61 -26.15
N GLU A 132 52.36 49.09 -26.31
CA GLU A 132 51.18 48.62 -25.60
C GLU A 132 50.97 47.15 -25.95
N PRO A 133 51.11 46.20 -25.01
CA PRO A 133 50.71 44.84 -25.29
C PRO A 133 49.21 44.88 -25.56
N ALA A 134 48.77 44.21 -26.63
CA ALA A 134 47.37 44.03 -26.93
C ALA A 134 46.71 43.29 -25.76
N PHE A 135 46.15 44.04 -24.82
CA PHE A 135 45.22 43.53 -23.83
C PHE A 135 43.94 43.18 -24.57
N GLY A 136 43.92 42.00 -25.20
CA GLY A 136 42.68 41.25 -25.31
C GLY A 136 42.15 41.08 -23.89
N ALA A 137 40.86 41.33 -23.70
CA ALA A 137 40.19 41.18 -22.42
C ALA A 137 40.29 39.72 -21.97
N ASP A 138 41.41 39.38 -21.36
CA ASP A 138 41.58 38.16 -20.61
C ASP A 138 40.72 38.37 -19.37
N GLU A 139 39.50 37.81 -19.40
CA GLU A 139 38.65 37.73 -18.22
C GLU A 139 39.54 37.14 -17.13
N THR A 140 39.93 37.98 -16.17
CA THR A 140 40.90 37.63 -15.14
C THR A 140 40.48 36.29 -14.56
N ALA A 141 41.33 35.27 -14.75
CA ALA A 141 41.11 33.95 -14.19
C ALA A 141 40.75 34.12 -12.72
N GLY A 142 39.50 33.82 -12.39
CA GLY A 142 39.00 33.99 -11.04
C GLY A 142 39.72 33.05 -10.10
N ALA A 143 39.56 33.27 -8.79
CA ALA A 143 39.90 32.26 -7.77
C ALA A 143 39.49 30.85 -8.28
N ASP A 144 40.48 29.97 -8.41
CA ASP A 144 40.43 28.58 -8.91
C ASP A 144 40.64 28.37 -10.43
N GLY A 145 40.97 29.40 -11.21
CA GLY A 145 41.28 29.28 -12.64
C GLY A 145 40.05 29.25 -13.56
N LEU A 146 38.86 29.43 -13.00
CA LEU A 146 37.59 29.51 -13.73
C LEU A 146 37.17 30.98 -13.90
N SER A 147 36.60 31.30 -15.07
CA SER A 147 35.94 32.58 -15.31
C SER A 147 34.75 32.77 -14.35
N LEU A 148 34.29 34.03 -14.20
CA LEU A 148 33.09 34.31 -13.41
C LEU A 148 31.85 33.60 -13.97
N ALA A 149 31.75 33.49 -15.30
CA ALA A 149 30.66 32.80 -15.99
C ALA A 149 30.67 31.29 -15.70
N GLU A 150 31.82 30.63 -15.84
CA GLU A 150 31.94 29.19 -15.55
C GLU A 150 31.62 28.87 -14.09
N ARG A 151 32.07 29.72 -13.14
CA ARG A 151 31.72 29.53 -11.71
C ARG A 151 30.23 29.63 -11.45
N TYR A 152 29.54 30.54 -12.13
CA TYR A 152 28.09 30.64 -12.05
C TYR A 152 27.40 29.39 -12.61
N GLU A 153 27.82 28.91 -13.79
CA GLU A 153 27.27 27.69 -14.39
C GLU A 153 27.49 26.46 -13.52
N CYS A 154 28.70 26.27 -12.98
CA CYS A 154 28.99 25.21 -12.02
C CYS A 154 28.12 25.31 -10.77
N SER A 155 27.87 26.52 -10.26
CA SER A 155 27.01 26.73 -9.08
C SER A 155 25.54 26.43 -9.38
N VAL A 156 25.05 26.76 -10.58
CA VAL A 156 23.70 26.40 -11.03
C VAL A 156 23.57 24.88 -11.12
N ALA A 157 24.53 24.20 -11.76
CA ALA A 157 24.52 22.75 -11.91
C ALA A 157 24.59 22.04 -10.55
N ALA A 158 25.45 22.50 -9.64
CA ALA A 158 25.55 21.97 -8.29
C ALA A 158 24.23 22.13 -7.51
N THR A 159 23.58 23.30 -7.63
CA THR A 159 22.27 23.54 -7.00
C THR A 159 21.20 22.60 -7.56
N GLN A 160 21.17 22.40 -8.89
CA GLN A 160 20.22 21.48 -9.52
C GLN A 160 20.42 20.03 -9.05
N LEU A 161 21.67 19.58 -8.93
CA LEU A 161 21.98 18.23 -8.43
C LEU A 161 21.60 18.06 -6.96
N ASP A 162 21.88 19.06 -6.10
CA ASP A 162 21.50 19.04 -4.69
C ASP A 162 19.98 18.98 -4.51
N GLU A 163 19.22 19.77 -5.28
CA GLU A 163 17.76 19.72 -5.26
C GLU A 163 17.21 18.37 -5.75
N LEU A 164 17.81 17.78 -6.78
CA LEU A 164 17.42 16.45 -7.26
C LEU A 164 17.67 15.38 -6.19
N ILE A 165 18.86 15.37 -5.58
CA ILE A 165 19.20 14.43 -4.50
C ILE A 165 18.21 14.58 -3.35
N THR A 166 17.98 15.81 -2.91
CA THR A 166 17.09 16.10 -1.78
C THR A 166 15.63 15.76 -2.09
N TRP A 167 15.17 16.03 -3.31
CA TRP A 167 13.84 15.63 -3.78
C TRP A 167 13.68 14.12 -3.77
N VAL A 168 14.63 13.36 -4.33
CA VAL A 168 14.59 11.89 -4.32
C VAL A 168 14.58 11.37 -2.88
N SER A 169 15.45 11.88 -2.01
CA SER A 169 15.49 11.47 -0.61
C SER A 169 14.16 11.72 0.11
N ALA A 170 13.52 12.87 -0.14
CA ALA A 170 12.23 13.20 0.46
C ALA A 170 11.10 12.29 -0.05
N GLN A 171 11.10 11.94 -1.35
CA GLN A 171 10.12 11.02 -1.94
C GLN A 171 10.27 9.60 -1.38
N VAL A 172 11.50 9.12 -1.20
CA VAL A 172 11.79 7.79 -0.64
C VAL A 172 11.44 7.71 0.85
N ALA A 173 11.49 8.82 1.57
CA ALA A 173 11.13 8.89 2.99
C ALA A 173 9.62 8.79 3.25
N ILE A 174 8.75 8.90 2.23
CA ILE A 174 7.32 8.70 2.41
C ILE A 174 7.06 7.22 2.71
N ASP A 175 6.72 6.89 3.96
CA ASP A 175 6.25 5.55 4.30
C ASP A 175 4.79 5.38 3.83
N PRO A 176 4.53 4.52 2.83
CA PRO A 176 3.19 4.27 2.33
C PRO A 176 2.24 3.67 3.37
N ASN A 177 2.77 3.08 4.44
CA ASN A 177 2.01 2.37 5.47
C ASN A 177 1.90 3.15 6.78
N GLU A 178 2.40 4.38 6.83
CA GLU A 178 2.34 5.17 8.05
C GLU A 178 0.88 5.36 8.49
N VAL A 179 0.57 4.90 9.70
CA VAL A 179 -0.76 5.04 10.30
C VAL A 179 -0.78 6.40 10.99
N ALA A 180 -1.71 7.28 10.60
CA ALA A 180 -1.88 8.55 11.29
C ALA A 180 -2.17 8.28 12.77
N ARG A 181 -1.26 8.69 13.66
CA ARG A 181 -1.45 8.63 15.11
C ARG A 181 -2.41 9.71 15.58
#